data_AF-A0A4Q6BE44-F1
#
_entry.id   AF-A0A4Q6BE44-F1
#
_cell.length_a   1.000
_cell.length_b   1.000
_cell.length_c   1.000
_cell.angle_alpha   90.00
_cell.angle_beta   90.00
_cell.angle_gamma   90.00
#
_symmetry.space_group_name_H-M   'P 1'
#
loop_
_entity.id
_entity.type
_entity.pdbx_description
1 polymer ?
#
loop_
_entity_poly.entity_id
_entity_poly.type
_entity_poly.pdbx_seq_one_letter_code
_entity_poly.pdbx_strand_id
1 'polypeptide(L)'
;MDDSVPVTAKYSFSKQGELLGVRKEMVAYKNAGSKFDSQLNSIDYLYDADKKLLGAKGVVKSTFKENGGSETVMNFFVKALEVRALSEGLKSANRSSMTLVDPARVSVSEAQSRASSGRTFDEAMKDLDQVTAATDGGVFYDIFRSLADQIRVNPAYSEIVAKKILSEKERDEGTKRKLAAMFGALAESGHTEGADTLTKLAGDCGDRYCKTQAMMGINTHSKPSAKNTQDLLSLARSESDKEVAATAIIAAGATGRKIESAPPELGRDLIQFYGDPSKTEIKTSTIAAMGNHGSTDYLPTLKEGLKSSESNVRSAAAYSLRYVRDETVNPTLIE
;
A
#
# COMPACT_ATOMS: atom_id res chain seq x y z
N MET A 1 -1.10 -7.29 -8.84
CA MET A 1 -1.10 -7.12 -10.30
C MET A 1 -0.43 -5.80 -10.55
N ASP A 2 0.75 -5.82 -11.15
CA ASP A 2 1.38 -4.60 -11.62
C ASP A 2 0.75 -4.32 -12.99
N ASP A 3 -0.35 -3.55 -12.98
CA ASP A 3 -1.05 -3.14 -14.20
C ASP A 3 -0.31 -2.00 -14.91
N SER A 4 0.98 -1.78 -14.61
CA SER A 4 1.81 -0.82 -15.32
C SER A 4 2.12 -1.35 -16.73
N VAL A 5 1.17 -1.15 -17.64
CA VAL A 5 1.41 -1.37 -19.07
C VAL A 5 2.50 -0.41 -19.52
N PRO A 6 3.60 -0.89 -20.13
CA PRO A 6 4.74 -0.05 -20.48
C PRO A 6 4.36 0.99 -21.54
N VAL A 7 4.45 2.27 -21.16
CA VAL A 7 4.40 3.39 -22.11
C VAL A 7 5.79 3.57 -22.70
N THR A 8 5.90 3.62 -24.02
CA THR A 8 7.15 4.03 -24.69
C THR A 8 7.11 5.54 -24.90
N ALA A 9 8.10 6.24 -24.36
CA ALA A 9 8.30 7.67 -24.59
C ALA A 9 9.65 7.94 -25.27
N LYS A 10 9.68 8.91 -26.18
CA LYS A 10 10.90 9.53 -26.70
C LYS A 10 11.17 10.81 -25.93
N TYR A 11 12.44 11.09 -25.70
CA TYR A 11 12.88 12.30 -25.03
C TYR A 11 13.80 13.11 -25.95
N SER A 12 13.56 14.42 -26.03
CA SER A 12 14.37 15.37 -26.78
C SER A 12 14.85 16.46 -25.81
N PHE A 13 16.08 16.94 -25.96
CA PHE A 13 16.66 17.89 -25.03
C PHE A 13 17.16 19.12 -25.78
N SER A 14 17.03 20.30 -25.16
CA SER A 14 17.59 21.56 -25.65
C SER A 14 18.28 22.30 -24.51
N LYS A 15 19.29 23.11 -24.84
CA LYS A 15 19.97 23.97 -23.88
C LYS A 15 19.98 25.40 -24.40
N GLN A 16 19.55 26.35 -23.58
CA GLN A 16 19.58 27.79 -23.89
C GLN A 16 20.18 28.54 -22.71
N GLY A 17 21.47 28.90 -22.82
CA GLY A 17 22.23 29.39 -21.67
C GLY A 17 22.30 28.30 -20.59
N GLU A 18 21.90 28.65 -19.37
CA GLU A 18 21.84 27.72 -18.23
C GLU A 18 20.56 26.88 -18.17
N LEU A 19 19.61 27.12 -19.08
CA LEU A 19 18.33 26.44 -19.07
C LEU A 19 18.39 25.11 -19.84
N LEU A 20 17.81 24.06 -19.27
CA LEU A 20 17.64 22.75 -19.89
C LEU A 20 16.16 22.53 -20.24
N GLY A 21 15.85 22.45 -21.54
CA GLY A 21 14.56 21.99 -22.05
C GLY A 21 14.54 20.48 -22.23
N VAL A 22 13.44 19.83 -21.84
CA VAL A 22 13.19 18.40 -22.05
C VAL A 22 11.81 18.23 -22.66
N ARG A 23 11.72 17.73 -23.88
CA ARG A 23 10.46 17.29 -24.49
C ARG A 23 10.29 15.80 -24.29
N LYS A 24 9.16 15.37 -23.72
CA LYS A 24 8.74 13.97 -23.61
C LYS A 24 7.59 13.72 -24.56
N GLU A 25 7.78 12.88 -25.58
CA GLU A 25 6.75 12.46 -26.53
C GLU A 25 6.34 11.02 -26.24
N MET A 26 5.05 10.76 -26.04
CA MET A 26 4.56 9.39 -25.83
C MET A 26 4.28 8.77 -27.21
N VAL A 27 5.10 7.80 -27.59
CA VAL A 27 5.14 7.26 -28.96
C VAL A 27 4.44 5.93 -29.12
N ALA A 28 4.26 5.16 -28.05
CA ALA A 28 3.48 3.94 -28.11
C ALA A 28 2.90 3.55 -26.75
N TYR A 29 1.67 3.05 -26.80
CA TYR A 29 1.02 2.28 -25.76
C TYR A 29 0.46 1.03 -26.40
N LYS A 30 0.74 -0.13 -25.82
CA LYS A 30 0.30 -1.40 -26.37
C LYS A 30 -0.61 -2.07 -25.36
N ASN A 31 -1.88 -1.70 -25.41
CA ASN A 31 -2.98 -2.48 -24.83
C ASN A 31 -4.07 -2.59 -25.89
N ALA A 32 -4.79 -3.72 -25.93
CA ALA A 32 -5.84 -3.99 -26.90
C ALA A 32 -6.97 -2.93 -26.90
N GLY A 33 -7.13 -2.18 -25.80
CA GLY A 33 -8.21 -1.22 -25.59
C GLY A 33 -7.84 0.28 -25.61
N SER A 34 -6.58 0.68 -25.77
CA SER A 34 -6.23 2.12 -25.70
C SER A 34 -5.19 2.57 -26.73
N LYS A 35 -5.33 3.80 -27.20
CA LYS A 35 -4.40 4.45 -28.14
C LYS A 35 -4.06 5.85 -27.66
N PHE A 36 -2.78 6.21 -27.77
CA PHE A 36 -2.33 7.60 -27.68
C PHE A 36 -2.11 8.15 -29.08
N ASP A 37 -2.55 9.37 -29.30
CA ASP A 37 -2.22 10.12 -30.51
C ASP A 37 -0.76 10.59 -30.42
N SER A 38 0.14 9.94 -31.16
CA SER A 38 1.57 10.25 -31.12
C SER A 38 1.91 11.68 -31.54
N GLN A 39 0.99 12.42 -32.18
CA GLN A 39 1.19 13.82 -32.57
C GLN A 39 0.78 14.82 -31.49
N LEU A 40 -0.11 14.43 -30.58
CA LEU A 40 -0.66 15.33 -29.55
C LEU A 40 -0.11 15.06 -28.15
N ASN A 41 0.59 13.95 -27.95
CA ASN A 41 1.07 13.53 -26.64
C ASN A 41 2.52 13.96 -26.37
N SER A 42 2.71 15.23 -26.07
CA SER A 42 4.02 15.77 -25.68
C SER A 42 3.94 16.66 -24.45
N ILE A 43 4.92 16.53 -23.56
CA ILE A 43 5.12 17.45 -22.45
C ILE A 43 6.54 18.03 -22.55
N ASP A 44 6.62 19.35 -22.62
CA ASP A 44 7.83 20.13 -22.54
C ASP A 44 8.08 20.53 -21.08
N TYR A 45 9.26 20.24 -20.57
CA TYR A 45 9.74 20.62 -19.25
C TYR A 45 10.91 21.60 -19.41
N LEU A 46 11.03 22.53 -18.48
CA LEU A 46 12.15 23.47 -18.42
C LEU A 46 12.78 23.42 -17.04
N TYR A 47 14.10 23.31 -16.99
CA TYR A 47 14.90 23.28 -15.78
C TYR A 47 15.96 24.39 -15.79
N ASP A 48 16.38 24.85 -14.61
CA ASP A 48 17.55 25.73 -14.44
C ASP A 48 18.88 24.94 -14.33
N ALA A 49 19.98 25.66 -14.07
CA ALA A 49 21.33 25.10 -13.91
C ALA A 49 21.40 24.04 -12.80
N ASP A 50 20.63 24.24 -11.73
CA ASP A 50 20.57 23.36 -10.56
C ASP A 50 19.59 22.19 -10.75
N LYS A 51 19.06 22.03 -11.98
CA LYS A 51 18.07 21.00 -12.36
C LYS A 51 16.74 21.15 -11.62
N LYS A 52 16.41 22.35 -11.12
CA LYS A 52 15.09 22.64 -10.56
C LYS A 52 14.11 22.91 -11.69
N LEU A 53 12.92 22.30 -11.60
CA LEU A 53 11.86 22.49 -12.59
C LEU A 53 11.33 23.92 -12.51
N LEU A 54 11.50 24.67 -13.59
CA LEU A 54 10.99 26.04 -13.75
C LEU A 54 9.59 26.08 -14.35
N GLY A 55 9.26 25.12 -15.21
CA GLY A 55 7.92 25.04 -15.79
C GLY A 55 7.71 23.79 -16.63
N ALA A 56 6.44 23.51 -16.91
CA ALA A 56 6.04 22.42 -17.79
C ALA A 56 4.81 22.80 -18.60
N LYS A 57 4.80 22.45 -19.88
CA LYS A 57 3.66 22.65 -20.78
C LYS A 57 3.46 21.45 -21.67
N GLY A 58 2.24 20.97 -21.82
CA GLY A 58 1.98 19.84 -22.70
C GLY A 58 0.52 19.47 -22.79
N VAL A 59 0.26 18.55 -23.71
CA VAL A 59 -1.03 17.90 -23.86
C VAL A 59 -0.80 16.39 -23.79
N VAL A 60 -1.68 15.70 -23.08
CA VAL A 60 -1.78 14.25 -23.11
C VAL A 60 -3.20 13.90 -23.50
N LYS A 61 -3.36 13.33 -24.69
CA LYS A 61 -4.63 12.84 -25.21
C LYS A 61 -4.62 11.31 -25.22
N SER A 62 -5.43 10.71 -24.35
CA SER A 62 -5.65 9.26 -24.32
C SER A 62 -7.04 8.92 -24.85
N THR A 63 -7.12 7.89 -25.69
CA THR A 63 -8.41 7.32 -26.14
C THR A 63 -8.53 5.90 -25.62
N PHE A 64 -9.61 5.63 -24.90
CA PHE A 64 -9.94 4.30 -24.36
C PHE A 64 -11.19 3.78 -25.06
N LYS A 65 -11.16 2.51 -25.47
CA LYS A 65 -12.30 1.81 -26.04
C LYS A 65 -12.89 0.89 -24.98
N GLU A 66 -14.13 1.16 -24.59
CA GLU A 66 -14.84 0.31 -23.64
C GLU A 66 -15.40 -0.94 -24.34
N ASN A 67 -15.60 -2.00 -23.55
CA ASN A 67 -16.30 -3.20 -24.00
C ASN A 67 -17.76 -2.82 -24.31
N GLY A 68 -18.05 -2.60 -25.59
CA GLY A 68 -19.32 -2.03 -26.06
C GLY A 68 -19.16 -1.08 -27.25
N GLY A 69 -17.94 -0.65 -27.56
CA GLY A 69 -17.62 0.12 -28.77
C GLY A 69 -17.64 1.64 -28.61
N SER A 70 -17.98 2.17 -27.44
CA SER A 70 -17.80 3.58 -27.09
C SER A 70 -16.31 3.93 -26.97
N GLU A 71 -15.92 5.07 -27.53
CA GLU A 71 -14.59 5.66 -27.36
C GLU A 71 -14.65 6.84 -26.40
N THR A 72 -13.89 6.77 -25.31
CA THR A 72 -13.74 7.86 -24.34
C THR A 72 -12.40 8.55 -24.58
N VAL A 73 -12.43 9.87 -24.83
CA VAL A 73 -11.24 10.69 -25.05
C VAL A 73 -10.98 11.56 -23.83
N MET A 74 -9.81 11.39 -23.21
CA MET A 74 -9.34 12.23 -22.10
C MET A 74 -8.23 13.15 -22.58
N ASN A 75 -8.39 14.46 -22.34
CA ASN A 75 -7.38 15.48 -22.63
C ASN A 75 -6.85 16.06 -21.32
N PHE A 76 -5.56 15.85 -21.05
CA PHE A 76 -4.87 16.47 -19.93
C PHE A 76 -4.02 17.63 -20.46
N PHE A 77 -4.24 18.82 -19.92
CA PHE A 77 -3.42 19.99 -20.21
C PHE A 77 -2.48 20.23 -19.05
N VAL A 78 -1.18 20.15 -19.31
CA VAL A 78 -0.15 20.51 -18.34
C VAL A 78 0.20 21.97 -18.57
N LYS A 79 0.03 22.81 -17.56
CA LYS A 79 0.51 24.21 -17.56
C LYS A 79 1.00 24.56 -16.17
N ALA A 80 2.31 24.52 -15.98
CA ALA A 80 3.00 24.97 -14.79
C ALA A 80 3.97 26.08 -15.17
N LEU A 81 3.69 27.31 -14.70
CA LEU A 81 4.48 28.55 -14.83
C LEU A 81 4.80 29.01 -16.28
N GLU A 82 4.72 30.33 -16.52
CA GLU A 82 4.96 30.93 -17.85
C GLU A 82 6.43 30.80 -18.26
N VAL A 83 6.72 29.75 -19.03
CA VAL A 83 8.00 29.57 -19.70
C VAL A 83 8.07 30.51 -20.92
N ARG A 84 9.03 31.45 -20.93
CA ARG A 84 9.43 32.18 -22.15
C ARG A 84 9.79 31.16 -23.23
N ALA A 85 9.22 31.33 -24.42
CA ALA A 85 9.30 30.39 -25.54
C ALA A 85 10.74 29.87 -25.78
N LEU A 86 10.94 28.57 -25.58
CA LEU A 86 12.16 27.87 -26.01
C LEU A 86 12.15 27.81 -27.54
N SER A 87 13.23 28.29 -28.16
CA SER A 87 13.36 28.29 -29.63
C SER A 87 13.59 26.88 -30.19
N GLU A 88 13.13 26.67 -31.42
CA GLU A 88 13.23 25.42 -32.17
C GLU A 88 14.69 25.00 -32.38
N GLY A 89 15.07 23.86 -31.81
CA GLY A 89 16.44 23.35 -31.88
C GLY A 89 16.67 22.15 -30.94
N LEU A 90 15.76 21.18 -30.95
CA LEU A 90 15.85 19.99 -30.11
C LEU A 90 16.74 18.94 -30.78
N LYS A 91 17.79 18.49 -30.08
CA LYS A 91 18.58 17.30 -30.45
C LYS A 91 18.25 16.18 -29.46
N SER A 92 18.10 14.95 -29.96
CA SER A 92 17.71 13.79 -29.15
C SER A 92 18.86 13.29 -28.25
N ALA A 93 18.54 12.85 -27.03
CA ALA A 93 19.47 12.11 -26.15
C ALA A 93 18.94 10.70 -25.85
N ASN A 94 19.83 9.81 -25.40
CA ASN A 94 19.59 8.39 -25.22
C ASN A 94 18.96 8.08 -23.85
N ARG A 95 18.01 7.14 -23.81
CA ARG A 95 17.28 6.66 -22.61
C ARG A 95 18.20 6.22 -21.46
N SER A 96 19.42 5.78 -21.76
CA SER A 96 20.42 5.35 -20.78
C SER A 96 20.95 6.47 -19.87
N SER A 97 20.74 7.75 -20.21
CA SER A 97 21.17 8.89 -19.39
C SER A 97 20.11 9.37 -18.39
N MET A 98 18.96 8.69 -18.31
CA MET A 98 17.87 9.07 -17.42
C MET A 98 17.78 8.11 -16.23
N THR A 99 17.84 8.64 -15.02
CA THR A 99 17.57 7.88 -13.80
C THR A 99 16.06 7.75 -13.61
N LEU A 100 15.58 6.52 -13.37
CA LEU A 100 14.19 6.31 -12.96
C LEU A 100 13.93 7.05 -11.66
N VAL A 101 12.86 7.85 -11.62
CA VAL A 101 12.42 8.51 -10.39
C VAL A 101 11.96 7.44 -9.42
N ASP A 102 12.54 7.43 -8.22
CA ASP A 102 12.13 6.55 -7.12
C ASP A 102 10.67 6.86 -6.74
N PRO A 103 9.73 5.92 -6.94
CA PRO A 103 8.31 6.13 -6.62
C PRO A 103 8.09 6.48 -5.14
N ALA A 104 8.94 6.00 -4.24
CA ALA A 104 8.86 6.34 -2.82
C ALA A 104 9.10 7.85 -2.62
N ARG A 105 10.07 8.44 -3.33
CA ARG A 105 10.35 9.88 -3.25
C ARG A 105 9.19 10.73 -3.78
N VAL A 106 8.50 10.28 -4.83
CA VAL A 106 7.31 10.98 -5.35
C VAL A 106 6.20 10.98 -4.31
N SER A 107 5.91 9.82 -3.70
CA SER A 107 4.84 9.69 -2.69
C SER A 107 5.07 10.57 -1.46
N VAL A 108 6.32 10.69 -1.00
CA VAL A 108 6.69 11.55 0.13
C VAL A 108 6.59 13.02 -0.25
N SER A 109 7.05 13.40 -1.45
CA SER A 109 6.94 14.79 -1.94
C SER A 109 5.48 15.24 -2.09
N GLU A 110 4.61 14.38 -2.64
CA GLU A 110 3.17 14.67 -2.72
C GLU A 110 2.52 14.77 -1.33
N ALA A 111 2.89 13.89 -0.41
CA ALA A 111 2.42 13.97 0.97
C ALA A 111 2.92 15.25 1.65
N GLN A 112 4.16 15.67 1.42
CA GLN A 112 4.72 16.90 1.95
C GLN A 112 4.05 18.14 1.37
N SER A 113 3.77 18.15 0.06
CA SER A 113 3.01 19.24 -0.57
C SER A 113 1.62 19.35 0.03
N ARG A 114 0.91 18.21 0.20
CA ARG A 114 -0.43 18.19 0.78
C ARG A 114 -0.44 18.54 2.27
N ALA A 115 0.51 18.02 3.03
CA ALA A 115 0.66 18.34 4.45
C ALA A 115 0.98 19.82 4.68
N SER A 116 1.73 20.43 3.75
CA SER A 116 2.08 21.86 3.81
C SER A 116 0.92 22.78 3.38
N SER A 117 0.06 22.32 2.47
CA SER A 117 -1.09 23.10 1.97
C SER A 117 -2.41 22.80 2.67
N GLY A 118 -2.46 21.72 3.43
CA GLY A 118 -3.65 21.18 4.07
C GLY A 118 -3.70 21.46 5.56
N ARG A 119 -4.58 20.72 6.23
CA ARG A 119 -4.76 20.79 7.68
C ARG A 119 -3.49 20.32 8.41
N THR A 120 -3.08 21.06 9.44
CA THR A 120 -1.98 20.66 10.32
C THR A 120 -2.36 19.42 11.13
N PHE A 121 -1.36 18.76 11.74
CA PHE A 121 -1.63 17.60 12.60
C PHE A 121 -2.56 17.95 13.78
N ASP A 122 -2.31 19.06 14.47
CA ASP A 122 -3.09 19.48 15.64
C ASP A 122 -4.54 19.82 15.27
N GLU A 123 -4.74 20.51 14.14
CA GLU A 123 -6.09 20.77 13.62
C GLU A 123 -6.80 19.45 13.27
N ALA A 124 -6.09 18.49 12.66
CA ALA A 124 -6.68 17.20 12.28
C ALA A 124 -7.09 16.39 13.52
N MET A 125 -6.26 16.41 14.57
CA MET A 125 -6.59 15.80 15.86
C MET A 125 -7.77 16.49 16.55
N LYS A 126 -7.86 17.82 16.48
CA LYS A 126 -8.99 18.58 17.02
C LYS A 126 -10.29 18.26 16.30
N ASP A 127 -10.26 18.18 14.97
CA ASP A 127 -11.44 17.83 14.17
C ASP A 127 -11.85 16.36 14.37
N LEU A 128 -10.87 15.47 14.57
CA LEU A 128 -11.12 14.07 14.94
C LEU A 128 -11.96 13.96 16.23
N ASP A 129 -11.73 14.81 17.22
CA ASP A 129 -12.51 14.81 18.47
C ASP A 129 -13.99 15.14 18.23
N GLN A 130 -14.31 15.88 17.17
CA GLN A 130 -15.67 16.24 16.77
C GLN A 130 -16.36 15.15 15.95
N VAL A 131 -15.66 14.08 15.55
CA VAL A 131 -16.25 12.99 14.76
C VAL A 131 -17.29 12.24 15.60
N THR A 132 -18.51 12.18 15.08
CA THR A 132 -19.61 11.37 15.58
C THR A 132 -20.08 10.35 14.53
N ALA A 133 -21.03 9.49 14.89
CA ALA A 133 -21.65 8.56 13.95
C ALA A 133 -22.31 9.25 12.73
N ALA A 134 -22.76 10.50 12.90
CA ALA A 134 -23.43 11.30 11.87
C ALA A 134 -22.48 12.14 11.01
N THR A 135 -21.16 12.06 11.25
CA THR A 135 -20.17 12.83 10.47
C THR A 135 -20.24 12.44 9.00
N ASP A 136 -20.27 13.46 8.13
CA ASP A 136 -20.23 13.26 6.68
C ASP A 136 -19.02 12.41 6.25
N GLY A 137 -19.21 11.60 5.21
CA GLY A 137 -18.18 10.70 4.69
C GLY A 137 -16.97 11.44 4.12
N GLY A 138 -17.21 12.56 3.41
CA GLY A 138 -16.15 13.40 2.85
C GLY A 138 -15.35 14.08 3.96
N VAL A 139 -16.04 14.70 4.93
CA VAL A 139 -15.38 15.32 6.09
C VAL A 139 -14.54 14.31 6.88
N PHE A 140 -15.08 13.12 7.11
CA PHE A 140 -14.36 12.03 7.78
C PHE A 140 -13.10 11.62 6.99
N TYR A 141 -13.24 11.44 5.67
CA TYR A 141 -12.13 11.09 4.79
C TYR A 141 -11.03 12.16 4.81
N ASP A 142 -11.41 13.44 4.79
CA ASP A 142 -10.46 14.54 4.83
C ASP A 142 -9.67 14.58 6.15
N ILE A 143 -10.31 14.29 7.29
CA ILE A 143 -9.63 14.18 8.60
C ILE A 143 -8.63 13.02 8.58
N PHE A 144 -9.11 11.83 8.20
CA PHE A 144 -8.28 10.63 8.07
C PHE A 144 -7.06 10.87 7.16
N ARG A 145 -7.29 11.48 5.98
CA ARG A 145 -6.23 11.72 5.01
C ARG A 145 -5.23 12.74 5.50
N SER A 146 -5.69 13.79 6.17
CA SER A 146 -4.82 14.78 6.82
C SER A 146 -3.91 14.10 7.84
N LEU A 147 -4.44 13.25 8.72
CA LEU A 147 -3.64 12.50 9.69
C LEU A 147 -2.60 11.61 8.99
N ALA A 148 -3.02 10.83 7.99
CA ALA A 148 -2.12 9.94 7.25
C ALA A 148 -0.96 10.70 6.56
N ASP A 149 -1.25 11.85 5.94
CA ASP A 149 -0.25 12.68 5.27
C ASP A 149 0.71 13.32 6.30
N GLN A 150 0.21 13.80 7.44
CA GLN A 150 1.04 14.37 8.51
C GLN A 150 1.95 13.31 9.16
N ILE A 151 1.44 12.11 9.44
CA ILE A 151 2.25 11.00 9.98
C ILE A 151 3.32 10.58 8.96
N ARG A 152 2.97 10.51 7.67
CA ARG A 152 3.94 10.18 6.60
C ARG A 152 5.10 11.18 6.53
N VAL A 153 4.83 12.46 6.77
CA VAL A 153 5.84 13.52 6.79
C VAL A 153 6.63 13.51 8.11
N ASN A 154 5.96 13.24 9.23
CA ASN A 154 6.57 13.19 10.55
C ASN A 154 6.16 11.92 11.32
N PRO A 155 6.95 10.83 11.20
CA PRO A 155 6.71 9.54 11.83
C PRO A 155 6.50 9.58 13.36
N ALA A 156 7.02 10.61 14.05
CA ALA A 156 6.85 10.75 15.49
C ALA A 156 5.38 10.95 15.91
N TYR A 157 4.52 11.41 14.99
CA TYR A 157 3.09 11.53 15.24
C TYR A 157 2.40 10.18 15.42
N SER A 158 2.97 9.07 14.96
CA SER A 158 2.41 7.73 15.22
C SER A 158 2.24 7.46 16.72
N GLU A 159 3.19 7.85 17.56
CA GLU A 159 3.11 7.65 19.01
C GLU A 159 2.05 8.55 19.67
N ILE A 160 1.79 9.74 19.12
CA ILE A 160 0.72 10.62 19.62
C ILE A 160 -0.64 10.00 19.31
N VAL A 161 -0.81 9.53 18.07
CA VAL A 161 -2.03 8.83 17.64
C VAL A 161 -2.24 7.55 18.46
N ALA A 162 -1.18 6.78 18.74
CA ALA A 162 -1.25 5.59 19.58
C ALA A 162 -1.76 5.90 20.99
N LYS A 163 -1.24 6.96 21.62
CA LYS A 163 -1.72 7.39 22.95
C LYS A 163 -3.20 7.77 22.92
N LYS A 164 -3.65 8.44 21.86
CA LYS A 164 -5.06 8.79 21.68
C LYS A 164 -5.92 7.53 21.51
N ILE A 165 -5.52 6.58 20.65
CA ILE A 165 -6.19 5.28 20.52
C ILE A 165 -6.34 4.59 21.87
N LEU A 166 -5.27 4.52 22.66
CA LEU A 166 -5.28 3.89 23.98
C LEU A 166 -6.17 4.63 24.99
N SER A 167 -6.42 5.93 24.81
CA SER A 167 -7.35 6.69 25.65
C SER A 167 -8.82 6.45 25.32
N GLU A 168 -9.15 6.03 24.10
CA GLU A 168 -10.54 5.80 23.67
C GLU A 168 -11.06 4.43 24.19
N LYS A 169 -11.86 4.46 25.26
CA LYS A 169 -12.41 3.25 25.89
C LYS A 169 -13.81 2.87 25.40
N GLU A 170 -14.57 3.86 24.93
CA GLU A 170 -15.95 3.65 24.46
C GLU A 170 -16.01 2.94 23.09
N ARG A 171 -17.10 2.23 22.82
CA ARG A 171 -17.29 1.48 21.57
C ARG A 171 -18.61 1.81 20.89
N ASP A 172 -19.12 3.03 21.11
CA ASP A 172 -20.20 3.58 20.31
C ASP A 172 -19.72 3.86 18.87
N GLU A 173 -20.67 4.07 17.97
CA GLU A 173 -20.38 4.24 16.54
C GLU A 173 -19.52 5.49 16.24
N GLY A 174 -19.62 6.56 17.04
CA GLY A 174 -18.74 7.72 16.92
C GLY A 174 -17.30 7.38 17.28
N THR A 175 -17.11 6.72 18.43
CA THR A 175 -15.77 6.31 18.88
C THR A 175 -15.13 5.27 17.95
N LYS A 176 -15.90 4.30 17.45
CA LYS A 176 -15.41 3.35 16.42
C LYS A 176 -14.95 4.08 15.16
N ARG A 177 -15.67 5.12 14.74
CA ARG A 177 -15.31 5.94 13.57
C ARG A 177 -14.02 6.71 13.81
N LYS A 178 -13.83 7.31 14.99
CA LYS A 178 -12.54 7.93 15.38
C LYS A 178 -11.38 6.94 15.34
N LEU A 179 -11.57 5.76 15.93
CA LEU A 179 -10.58 4.68 15.93
C LEU A 179 -10.25 4.25 14.49
N ALA A 180 -11.24 4.12 13.61
CA ALA A 180 -11.02 3.77 12.21
C ALA A 180 -10.14 4.80 11.48
N ALA A 181 -10.35 6.10 11.70
CA ALA A 181 -9.47 7.14 11.13
C ALA A 181 -8.03 7.01 11.64
N MET A 182 -7.85 6.81 12.95
CA MET A 182 -6.52 6.72 13.56
C MET A 182 -5.76 5.46 13.11
N PHE A 183 -6.38 4.28 13.17
CA PHE A 183 -5.77 3.03 12.72
C PHE A 183 -5.48 3.05 11.21
N GLY A 184 -6.42 3.59 10.41
CA GLY A 184 -6.19 3.77 8.99
C GLY A 184 -5.01 4.70 8.71
N ALA A 185 -4.90 5.83 9.42
CA ALA A 185 -3.83 6.79 9.21
C ALA A 185 -2.45 6.18 9.51
N LEU A 186 -2.36 5.36 10.56
CA LEU A 186 -1.17 4.56 10.84
C LEU A 186 -0.91 3.52 9.74
N ALA A 187 -1.94 2.84 9.24
CA ALA A 187 -1.82 1.84 8.18
C ALA A 187 -1.32 2.43 6.85
N GLU A 188 -1.67 3.68 6.55
CA GLU A 188 -1.24 4.40 5.35
C GLU A 188 0.04 5.22 5.54
N SER A 189 0.68 5.18 6.71
CA SER A 189 1.80 6.07 7.00
C SER A 189 3.00 5.85 6.06
N GLY A 190 3.20 4.61 5.60
CA GLY A 190 4.20 4.31 4.56
C GLY A 190 5.65 4.29 5.06
N HIS A 191 5.85 4.18 6.37
CA HIS A 191 7.15 4.05 7.04
C HIS A 191 7.08 3.02 8.17
N THR A 192 8.22 2.44 8.55
CA THR A 192 8.27 1.31 9.48
C THR A 192 7.75 1.66 10.88
N GLU A 193 7.93 2.89 11.34
CA GLU A 193 7.46 3.33 12.66
C GLU A 193 5.93 3.26 12.78
N GLY A 194 5.18 3.50 11.70
CA GLY A 194 3.72 3.29 11.69
C GLY A 194 3.35 1.82 11.87
N ALA A 195 4.08 0.92 11.21
CA ALA A 195 3.95 -0.52 11.40
C ALA A 195 4.33 -0.98 12.82
N ASP A 196 5.41 -0.42 13.39
CA ASP A 196 5.84 -0.69 14.76
C ASP A 196 4.79 -0.26 15.77
N THR A 197 4.23 0.94 15.60
CA THR A 197 3.13 1.44 16.42
C THR A 197 1.89 0.55 16.31
N LEU A 198 1.47 0.13 15.11
CA LEU A 198 0.33 -0.80 14.94
C LEU A 198 0.58 -2.14 15.63
N THR A 199 1.79 -2.69 15.50
CA THR A 199 2.15 -3.96 16.14
C THR A 199 2.14 -3.85 17.66
N LYS A 200 2.65 -2.74 18.20
CA LYS A 200 2.60 -2.44 19.64
C LYS A 200 1.16 -2.33 20.13
N LEU A 201 0.29 -1.61 19.41
CA LEU A 201 -1.13 -1.48 19.74
C LEU A 201 -1.86 -2.83 19.73
N ALA A 202 -1.48 -3.77 18.85
CA ALA A 202 -2.05 -5.12 18.86
C ALA A 202 -1.83 -5.87 20.19
N GLY A 203 -0.75 -5.56 20.91
CA GLY A 203 -0.49 -6.07 22.27
C GLY A 203 -1.09 -5.20 23.37
N ASP A 204 -0.93 -3.88 23.28
CA ASP A 204 -1.23 -2.92 24.36
C ASP A 204 -2.73 -2.58 24.49
N CYS A 205 -3.52 -2.77 23.43
CA CYS A 205 -4.96 -2.50 23.43
C CYS A 205 -5.70 -3.34 24.49
N GLY A 206 -6.64 -2.72 25.20
CA GLY A 206 -7.36 -3.34 26.33
C GLY A 206 -8.52 -4.27 25.96
N ASP A 207 -8.95 -4.28 24.71
CA ASP A 207 -10.10 -5.05 24.22
C ASP A 207 -9.87 -5.63 22.83
N ARG A 208 -10.69 -6.63 22.48
CA ARG A 208 -10.61 -7.36 21.21
C ARG A 208 -10.73 -6.43 20.01
N TYR A 209 -11.66 -5.48 20.00
CA TYR A 209 -11.87 -4.59 18.85
C TYR A 209 -10.61 -3.77 18.55
N CYS A 210 -10.04 -3.12 19.57
CA CYS A 210 -8.82 -2.32 19.45
C CYS A 210 -7.64 -3.18 18.94
N LYS A 211 -7.42 -4.37 19.51
CA LYS A 211 -6.36 -5.30 19.07
C LYS A 211 -6.54 -5.71 17.61
N THR A 212 -7.76 -6.11 17.23
CA THR A 212 -8.07 -6.53 15.85
C THR A 212 -7.89 -5.40 14.85
N GLN A 213 -8.30 -4.17 15.16
CA GLN A 213 -8.09 -3.03 14.27
C GLN A 213 -6.59 -2.75 14.06
N ALA A 214 -5.77 -2.84 15.11
CA ALA A 214 -4.32 -2.69 15.00
C ALA A 214 -3.71 -3.77 14.08
N MET A 215 -4.13 -5.03 14.24
CA MET A 215 -3.68 -6.15 13.41
C MET A 215 -4.15 -6.03 11.96
N MET A 216 -5.37 -5.53 11.72
CA MET A 216 -5.85 -5.22 10.38
C MET A 216 -5.02 -4.13 9.72
N GLY A 217 -4.67 -3.07 10.47
CA GLY A 217 -3.82 -1.99 9.99
C GLY A 217 -2.45 -2.48 9.55
N ILE A 218 -1.74 -3.28 10.37
CA ILE A 218 -0.42 -3.83 10.01
C ILE A 218 -0.53 -4.83 8.84
N ASN A 219 -1.62 -5.61 8.78
CA ASN A 219 -1.91 -6.51 7.65
C ASN A 219 -2.03 -5.76 6.31
N THR A 220 -2.49 -4.51 6.29
CA THR A 220 -2.56 -3.67 5.08
C THR A 220 -1.37 -2.73 4.91
N HIS A 221 -0.57 -2.50 5.95
CA HIS A 221 0.55 -1.56 5.92
C HIS A 221 1.59 -1.91 4.82
N SER A 222 2.14 -0.90 4.16
CA SER A 222 3.00 -1.11 2.98
C SER A 222 4.46 -1.42 3.31
N LYS A 223 4.93 -1.09 4.52
CA LYS A 223 6.31 -1.29 4.97
C LYS A 223 6.42 -1.93 6.37
N PRO A 224 5.91 -3.17 6.56
CA PRO A 224 6.21 -3.89 7.80
C PRO A 224 7.69 -4.31 7.83
N SER A 225 8.19 -4.65 9.03
CA SER A 225 9.52 -5.20 9.27
C SER A 225 9.48 -6.67 9.68
N ALA A 226 10.65 -7.32 9.64
CA ALA A 226 10.83 -8.66 10.19
C ALA A 226 10.46 -8.71 11.68
N LYS A 227 10.76 -7.65 12.43
CA LYS A 227 10.39 -7.52 13.84
C LYS A 227 8.88 -7.55 14.02
N ASN A 228 8.11 -6.83 13.20
CA ASN A 228 6.65 -6.84 13.30
C ASN A 228 6.08 -8.26 13.13
N THR A 229 6.64 -9.03 12.18
CA THR A 229 6.25 -10.43 11.97
C THR A 229 6.54 -11.29 13.20
N GLN A 230 7.73 -11.14 13.81
CA GLN A 230 8.12 -11.89 15.01
C GLN A 230 7.27 -11.52 16.24
N ASP A 231 6.95 -10.24 16.41
CA ASP A 231 6.10 -9.76 17.49
C ASP A 231 4.67 -10.32 17.35
N LEU A 232 4.11 -10.35 16.14
CA LEU A 232 2.79 -10.94 15.86
C LEU A 232 2.76 -12.45 16.13
N LEU A 233 3.82 -13.18 15.76
CA LEU A 233 3.94 -14.60 16.12
C LEU A 233 4.06 -14.81 17.63
N SER A 234 4.76 -13.91 18.32
CA SER A 234 4.90 -13.95 19.77
C SER A 234 3.56 -13.68 20.46
N LEU A 235 2.81 -12.69 19.99
CA LEU A 235 1.45 -12.38 20.44
C LEU A 235 0.52 -13.58 20.23
N ALA A 236 0.55 -14.21 19.04
CA ALA A 236 -0.26 -15.39 18.76
C ALA A 236 0.00 -16.58 19.70
N ARG A 237 1.23 -16.72 20.21
CA ARG A 237 1.59 -17.79 21.16
C ARG A 237 1.04 -17.51 22.55
N SER A 238 1.17 -16.27 23.02
CA SER A 238 0.84 -15.87 24.39
C SER A 238 -0.60 -15.45 24.59
N GLU A 239 -1.31 -15.11 23.52
CA GLU A 239 -2.70 -14.64 23.60
C GLU A 239 -3.67 -15.78 23.94
N SER A 240 -4.52 -15.49 24.92
CA SER A 240 -5.56 -16.39 25.43
C SER A 240 -6.85 -16.31 24.62
N ASP A 241 -7.14 -15.14 24.04
CA ASP A 241 -8.28 -14.94 23.16
C ASP A 241 -7.98 -15.54 21.77
N LYS A 242 -8.69 -16.61 21.42
CA LYS A 242 -8.47 -17.38 20.20
C LYS A 242 -8.68 -16.57 18.92
N GLU A 243 -9.59 -15.60 18.93
CA GLU A 243 -9.83 -14.74 17.76
C GLU A 243 -8.69 -13.73 17.58
N VAL A 244 -8.19 -13.17 18.69
CA VAL A 244 -7.03 -12.28 18.67
C VAL A 244 -5.78 -13.05 18.22
N ALA A 245 -5.54 -14.24 18.78
CA ALA A 245 -4.44 -15.11 18.37
C ALA A 245 -4.52 -15.50 16.89
N ALA A 246 -5.70 -15.89 16.40
CA ALA A 246 -5.95 -16.16 14.98
C ALA A 246 -5.63 -14.95 14.09
N THR A 247 -6.08 -13.76 14.48
CA THR A 247 -5.84 -12.53 13.72
C THR A 247 -4.35 -12.19 13.69
N ALA A 248 -3.63 -12.38 14.80
CA ALA A 248 -2.20 -12.16 14.88
C ALA A 248 -1.42 -13.09 13.92
N ILE A 249 -1.83 -14.35 13.82
CA ILE A 249 -1.24 -15.32 12.90
C ILE A 249 -1.47 -14.93 11.44
N ILE A 250 -2.70 -14.55 11.09
CA ILE A 250 -3.04 -14.08 9.73
C ILE A 250 -2.20 -12.85 9.36
N ALA A 251 -2.09 -11.89 10.29
CA ALA A 251 -1.27 -10.70 10.10
C ALA A 251 0.21 -11.06 9.93
N ALA A 252 0.76 -11.98 10.73
CA ALA A 252 2.15 -12.43 10.61
C ALA A 252 2.45 -13.05 9.23
N GLY A 253 1.55 -13.87 8.70
CA GLY A 253 1.69 -14.42 7.35
C GLY A 253 1.71 -13.33 6.27
N ALA A 254 0.82 -12.35 6.38
CA ALA A 254 0.74 -11.25 5.43
C ALA A 254 1.91 -10.26 5.52
N THR A 255 2.42 -9.97 6.72
CA THR A 255 3.63 -9.15 6.87
C THR A 255 4.86 -9.89 6.35
N GLY A 256 4.95 -11.20 6.60
CA GLY A 256 5.99 -12.08 6.06
C GLY A 256 6.12 -12.02 4.54
N ARG A 257 4.99 -11.93 3.81
CA ARG A 257 5.01 -11.81 2.35
C ARG A 257 5.61 -10.49 1.83
N LYS A 258 5.49 -9.42 2.61
CA LYS A 258 5.86 -8.06 2.19
C LYS A 258 7.33 -7.73 2.45
N ILE A 259 8.03 -8.56 3.22
CA ILE A 259 9.43 -8.37 3.56
C ILE A 259 10.32 -9.25 2.68
N GLU A 260 11.38 -8.66 2.15
CA GLU A 260 12.30 -9.32 1.21
C GLU A 260 12.97 -10.56 1.81
N SER A 261 13.23 -10.53 3.12
CA SER A 261 13.76 -11.66 3.88
C SER A 261 12.88 -11.87 5.10
N ALA A 262 11.84 -12.70 4.94
CA ALA A 262 11.02 -13.12 6.06
C ALA A 262 11.87 -13.86 7.11
N PRO A 263 11.56 -13.70 8.42
CA PRO A 263 12.23 -14.48 9.46
C PRO A 263 12.16 -15.97 9.12
N PRO A 264 13.29 -16.71 9.12
CA PRO A 264 13.28 -18.16 8.87
C PRO A 264 12.33 -18.91 9.81
N GLU A 265 12.10 -18.36 11.00
CA GLU A 265 11.21 -18.92 12.00
C GLU A 265 9.74 -18.88 11.58
N LEU A 266 9.29 -17.92 10.75
CA LEU A 266 7.90 -17.81 10.31
C LEU A 266 7.40 -19.11 9.65
N GLY A 267 8.21 -19.69 8.76
CA GLY A 267 7.91 -20.97 8.10
C GLY A 267 7.64 -22.08 9.10
N ARG A 268 8.63 -22.31 9.97
CA ARG A 268 8.57 -23.33 11.02
C ARG A 268 7.41 -23.10 11.99
N ASP A 269 7.20 -21.87 12.41
CA ASP A 269 6.20 -21.53 13.43
C ASP A 269 4.78 -21.75 12.93
N LEU A 270 4.47 -21.37 11.67
CA LEU A 270 3.15 -21.64 11.10
C LEU A 270 2.91 -23.16 10.96
N ILE A 271 3.92 -23.93 10.54
CA ILE A 271 3.80 -25.39 10.48
C ILE A 271 3.56 -25.98 11.88
N GLN A 272 4.27 -25.47 12.89
CA GLN A 272 4.09 -25.89 14.28
C GLN A 272 2.68 -25.56 14.80
N PHE A 273 2.17 -24.35 14.55
CA PHE A 273 0.81 -23.97 14.94
C PHE A 273 -0.25 -24.90 14.34
N TYR A 274 -0.07 -25.35 13.11
CA TYR A 274 -1.01 -26.28 12.46
C TYR A 274 -0.97 -27.68 13.08
N GLY A 275 0.24 -28.17 13.41
CA GLY A 275 0.45 -29.49 14.00
C GLY A 275 0.16 -29.58 15.50
N ASP A 276 0.02 -28.45 16.20
CA ASP A 276 -0.20 -28.42 17.65
C ASP A 276 -1.67 -28.80 18.00
N PRO A 277 -1.91 -29.91 18.72
CA PRO A 277 -3.26 -30.33 19.08
C PRO A 277 -3.98 -29.33 20.00
N SER A 278 -3.24 -28.51 20.76
CA SER A 278 -3.79 -27.47 21.63
C SER A 278 -4.27 -26.21 20.88
N LYS A 279 -3.97 -26.11 19.58
CA LYS A 279 -4.25 -24.94 18.73
C LYS A 279 -5.33 -25.22 17.68
N THR A 280 -6.23 -26.15 17.96
CA THR A 280 -7.24 -26.61 17.00
C THR A 280 -8.13 -25.46 16.48
N GLU A 281 -8.50 -24.50 17.33
CA GLU A 281 -9.39 -23.39 16.96
C GLU A 281 -8.77 -22.36 16.01
N ILE A 282 -7.43 -22.33 15.92
CA ILE A 282 -6.71 -21.41 15.04
C ILE A 282 -6.15 -22.09 13.79
N LYS A 283 -6.31 -23.41 13.62
CA LYS A 283 -5.78 -24.17 12.48
C LYS A 283 -6.17 -23.59 11.12
N THR A 284 -7.43 -23.19 10.96
CA THR A 284 -7.92 -22.58 9.72
C THR A 284 -7.20 -21.25 9.44
N SER A 285 -7.01 -20.43 10.47
CA SER A 285 -6.28 -19.15 10.40
C SER A 285 -4.79 -19.36 10.12
N THR A 286 -4.19 -20.41 10.66
CA THR A 286 -2.81 -20.81 10.37
C THR A 286 -2.63 -21.20 8.91
N ILE A 287 -3.55 -22.00 8.35
CA ILE A 287 -3.55 -22.34 6.91
C ILE A 287 -3.74 -21.08 6.05
N ALA A 288 -4.62 -20.17 6.45
CA ALA A 288 -4.80 -18.89 5.75
C ALA A 288 -3.52 -18.04 5.81
N ALA A 289 -2.81 -18.00 6.94
CA ALA A 289 -1.54 -17.30 7.08
C ALA A 289 -0.44 -17.87 6.18
N MET A 290 -0.37 -19.19 6.01
CA MET A 290 0.55 -19.84 5.06
C MET A 290 0.27 -19.38 3.62
N GLY A 291 -1.01 -19.31 3.22
CA GLY A 291 -1.41 -18.75 1.93
C GLY A 291 -1.05 -17.27 1.79
N ASN A 292 -1.32 -16.48 2.82
CA ASN A 292 -0.96 -15.06 2.86
C ASN A 292 0.54 -14.82 2.75
N HIS A 293 1.38 -15.72 3.28
CA HIS A 293 2.83 -15.66 3.12
C HIS A 293 3.25 -16.13 1.71
N GLY A 294 2.71 -17.27 1.25
CA GLY A 294 2.89 -17.79 -0.11
C GLY A 294 4.18 -18.58 -0.35
N SER A 295 4.91 -18.97 0.70
CA SER A 295 6.11 -19.82 0.57
C SER A 295 5.76 -21.23 0.09
N THR A 296 6.62 -21.79 -0.76
CA THR A 296 6.54 -23.19 -1.21
C THR A 296 6.81 -24.20 -0.10
N ASP A 297 7.46 -23.77 1.00
CA ASP A 297 7.73 -24.62 2.16
C ASP A 297 6.44 -25.16 2.81
N TYR A 298 5.31 -24.50 2.58
CA TYR A 298 4.01 -24.92 3.12
C TYR A 298 3.30 -25.97 2.28
N LEU A 299 3.79 -26.31 1.07
CA LEU A 299 3.11 -27.24 0.17
C LEU A 299 2.77 -28.59 0.82
N PRO A 300 3.67 -29.24 1.58
CA PRO A 300 3.31 -30.49 2.26
C PRO A 300 2.16 -30.31 3.26
N THR A 301 2.20 -29.24 4.05
CA THR A 301 1.17 -28.95 5.06
C THR A 301 -0.17 -28.56 4.44
N LEU A 302 -0.16 -27.76 3.37
CA LEU A 302 -1.38 -27.39 2.64
C LEU A 302 -2.00 -28.61 1.95
N LYS A 303 -1.20 -29.51 1.36
CA LYS A 303 -1.67 -30.79 0.79
C LYS A 303 -2.29 -31.69 1.86
N GLU A 304 -1.73 -31.71 3.06
CA GLU A 304 -2.33 -32.43 4.18
C GLU A 304 -3.67 -31.79 4.62
N GLY A 305 -3.74 -30.45 4.63
CA GLY A 305 -4.97 -29.71 4.90
C GLY A 305 -6.13 -30.07 3.96
N LEU A 306 -5.86 -30.37 2.69
CA LEU A 306 -6.87 -30.84 1.73
C LEU A 306 -7.51 -32.18 2.11
N LYS A 307 -6.81 -33.02 2.89
CA LYS A 307 -7.29 -34.33 3.34
C LYS A 307 -8.01 -34.28 4.69
N SER A 308 -8.05 -33.12 5.33
CA SER A 308 -8.69 -32.95 6.65
C SER A 308 -10.15 -33.38 6.61
N SER A 309 -10.65 -34.00 7.70
CA SER A 309 -12.07 -34.29 7.87
C SER A 309 -12.91 -33.01 8.07
N GLU A 310 -12.28 -31.94 8.55
CA GLU A 310 -12.90 -30.64 8.79
C GLU A 310 -13.02 -29.81 7.50
N SER A 311 -14.25 -29.43 7.11
CA SER A 311 -14.52 -28.76 5.83
C SER A 311 -13.91 -27.36 5.72
N ASN A 312 -13.85 -26.61 6.82
CA ASN A 312 -13.17 -25.31 6.93
C ASN A 312 -11.67 -25.43 6.67
N VAL A 313 -11.01 -26.45 7.23
CA VAL A 313 -9.57 -26.70 6.99
C VAL A 313 -9.31 -27.05 5.54
N ARG A 314 -10.12 -27.94 4.94
CA ARG A 314 -10.01 -28.27 3.50
C ARG A 314 -10.19 -27.03 2.62
N SER A 315 -11.22 -26.24 2.91
CA SER A 315 -11.54 -25.03 2.13
C SER A 315 -10.43 -23.98 2.23
N ALA A 316 -9.89 -23.76 3.44
CA ALA A 316 -8.77 -22.86 3.65
C ALA A 316 -7.51 -23.33 2.93
N ALA A 317 -7.22 -24.64 2.95
CA ALA A 317 -6.05 -25.19 2.25
C ALA A 317 -6.15 -24.99 0.74
N ALA A 318 -7.30 -25.30 0.14
CA ALA A 318 -7.55 -25.08 -1.28
C ALA A 318 -7.44 -23.59 -1.67
N TYR A 319 -7.95 -22.70 -0.82
CA TYR A 319 -7.84 -21.25 -1.04
C TYR A 319 -6.39 -20.76 -0.93
N SER A 320 -5.67 -21.17 0.13
CA SER A 320 -4.28 -20.79 0.38
C SER A 320 -3.32 -21.25 -0.70
N LEU A 321 -3.53 -22.45 -1.26
CA LEU A 321 -2.71 -22.98 -2.37
C LEU A 321 -2.67 -22.04 -3.58
N ARG A 322 -3.74 -21.27 -3.86
CA ARG A 322 -3.79 -20.29 -4.96
C ARG A 322 -2.78 -19.15 -4.82
N TYR A 323 -2.25 -18.92 -3.63
CA TYR A 323 -1.27 -17.87 -3.34
C TYR A 323 0.18 -18.37 -3.33
N VAL A 324 0.40 -19.68 -3.41
CA VAL A 324 1.73 -20.29 -3.50
C VAL A 324 2.17 -20.35 -4.97
N ARG A 325 3.35 -19.82 -5.28
CA ARG A 325 3.89 -19.79 -6.63
C ARG A 325 4.72 -21.05 -6.92
N ASP A 326 4.02 -22.15 -7.17
CA ASP A 326 4.63 -23.44 -7.49
C ASP A 326 3.83 -24.16 -8.58
N GLU A 327 4.51 -24.78 -9.55
CA GLU A 327 3.88 -25.44 -10.69
C GLU A 327 3.03 -26.67 -10.31
N THR A 328 3.31 -27.28 -9.15
CA THR A 328 2.58 -28.45 -8.65
C THR A 328 1.24 -28.09 -8.00
N VAL A 329 0.96 -26.80 -7.77
CA VAL A 329 -0.30 -26.33 -7.17
C VAL A 329 -1.50 -26.66 -8.05
N ASN A 330 -1.43 -26.38 -9.35
CA ASN A 330 -2.57 -26.59 -10.25
C ASN A 330 -3.01 -28.06 -10.33
N PRO A 331 -2.10 -29.04 -10.53
CA PRO A 331 -2.45 -30.46 -10.42
C PRO A 331 -3.11 -30.81 -9.09
N THR A 332 -2.57 -30.29 -7.98
CA THR A 332 -3.06 -30.56 -6.61
C THR A 332 -4.50 -30.09 -6.38
N LEU A 333 -4.95 -29.03 -7.06
CA LEU A 333 -6.29 -28.46 -6.88
C LEU A 333 -7.37 -29.12 -7.74
N ILE A 334 -6.99 -30.00 -8.69
CA ILE A 334 -7.90 -30.64 -9.64
C ILE A 334 -8.20 -32.10 -9.25
N GLU A 335 -7.38 -32.69 -8.38
CA GLU A 335 -7.60 -34.00 -7.74
C GLU A 335 -8.69 -33.97 -6.67
#